data_AF-A0A2X2TYQ4-F1
#
_entry.id   AF-A0A2X2TYQ4-F1
#
_cell.length_a   1.000
_cell.length_b   1.000
_cell.length_c   1.000
_cell.angle_alpha   90.00
_cell.angle_beta   90.00
_cell.angle_gamma   90.00
#
_symmetry.space_group_name_H-M   'P 1'
#
loop_
_entity.id
_entity.type
_entity.pdbx_description
1 polymer ?
#
loop_
_entity_poly.entity_id
_entity_poly.type
_entity_poly.pdbx_seq_one_letter_code
_entity_poly.pdbx_strand_id
1 'polypeptide(L)'
;MDVAQDGMVPVLADAIKDGVYGIKVDSSSSMFQITECELTVRDGAMSAVMTMSGTGYLKLYMGTGADAERAPDADFIPFAENADGKHTFKVPVEALDKGIDCSAFSKKREKWYDRVLVFRADSLPAEAFADGKVAAAESLKLEDGSYTVAVRLEGGSGRASVETPAALRIEDGKAFATIIWSSSNYDYMKVGGEKFDLVNTEGNSSFEIPVSAFDWKMQVIADTIAMSEPHEVEYTLVFDSTTIKRAE
;
A
#
# COMPACT_ATOMS: atom_id res chain seq x y z
N MET A 1 3.31 -5.09 -16.99
CA MET A 1 2.70 -5.70 -15.79
C MET A 1 1.34 -5.07 -15.65
N ASP A 2 0.31 -5.88 -15.40
CA ASP A 2 -0.98 -5.32 -15.03
C ASP A 2 -0.86 -4.84 -13.59
N VAL A 3 -0.86 -3.52 -13.40
CA VAL A 3 -0.70 -2.90 -12.08
C VAL A 3 -2.05 -2.52 -11.49
N ALA A 4 -3.08 -2.43 -12.32
CA ALA A 4 -4.45 -2.24 -11.89
C ALA A 4 -5.11 -3.61 -11.72
N GLN A 5 -5.22 -4.09 -10.48
CA GLN A 5 -6.00 -5.28 -10.16
C GLN A 5 -7.50 -4.99 -10.37
N ASP A 6 -8.19 -5.89 -11.07
CA ASP A 6 -9.66 -5.83 -11.22
C ASP A 6 -10.34 -5.79 -9.84
N GLY A 7 -11.21 -4.81 -9.64
CA GLY A 7 -12.01 -4.67 -8.41
C GLY A 7 -11.39 -3.81 -7.30
N MET A 8 -10.28 -3.11 -7.53
CA MET A 8 -9.82 -2.08 -6.59
C MET A 8 -10.84 -0.94 -6.48
N VAL A 9 -11.22 -0.59 -5.25
CA VAL A 9 -12.11 0.53 -4.95
C VAL A 9 -11.26 1.80 -4.82
N PRO A 10 -11.43 2.81 -5.69
CA PRO A 10 -10.62 4.01 -5.62
C PRO A 10 -10.78 4.75 -4.29
N VAL A 11 -9.66 5.21 -3.73
CA VAL A 11 -9.65 6.09 -2.54
C VAL A 11 -9.53 7.54 -3.01
N LEU A 12 -10.57 8.32 -2.73
CA LEU A 12 -10.63 9.73 -3.08
C LEU A 12 -9.95 10.59 -2.00
N ALA A 13 -9.63 11.84 -2.36
CA ALA A 13 -8.93 12.77 -1.48
C ALA A 13 -9.67 13.04 -0.16
N ASP A 14 -11.01 13.01 -0.15
CA ASP A 14 -11.85 13.22 1.04
C ASP A 14 -11.72 12.09 2.08
N ALA A 15 -11.14 10.97 1.69
CA ALA A 15 -10.87 9.84 2.58
C ALA A 15 -9.51 9.95 3.27
N ILE A 16 -8.66 10.89 2.86
CA ILE A 16 -7.31 11.10 3.40
C ILE A 16 -7.28 12.49 4.07
N LYS A 17 -6.69 12.57 5.25
CA LYS A 17 -6.47 13.84 5.96
C LYS A 17 -5.47 14.70 5.17
N ASP A 18 -5.62 16.01 5.27
CA ASP A 18 -4.64 16.93 4.70
C ASP A 18 -3.26 16.69 5.32
N GLY A 19 -2.24 16.59 4.49
CA GLY A 19 -0.91 16.17 4.93
C GLY A 19 0.04 15.84 3.80
N VAL A 20 1.23 15.37 4.19
CA VAL A 20 2.28 14.91 3.29
C VAL A 20 2.72 13.53 3.73
N TYR A 21 2.69 12.56 2.81
CA TYR A 21 2.88 11.15 3.10
C TYR A 21 3.85 10.51 2.11
N GLY A 22 4.73 9.64 2.60
CA GLY A 22 5.38 8.67 1.71
C GLY A 22 4.35 7.69 1.17
N ILE A 23 4.39 7.39 -0.12
CA ILE A 23 3.47 6.44 -0.77
C ILE A 23 4.21 5.54 -1.76
N LYS A 24 3.76 4.29 -1.89
CA LYS A 24 4.22 3.39 -2.95
C LYS A 24 3.45 3.64 -4.25
N VAL A 25 4.17 3.56 -5.37
CA VAL A 25 3.59 3.73 -6.72
C VAL A 25 3.98 2.55 -7.60
N ASP A 26 2.99 1.80 -8.06
CA ASP A 26 3.20 0.77 -9.06
C ASP A 26 3.15 1.38 -10.46
N SER A 27 4.02 0.88 -11.34
CA SER A 27 4.02 1.25 -12.76
C SER A 27 3.86 0.02 -13.65
N SER A 28 3.08 0.15 -14.71
CA SER A 28 2.90 -0.92 -15.71
C SER A 28 4.20 -1.34 -16.42
N SER A 29 5.29 -0.59 -16.25
CA SER A 29 6.60 -0.88 -16.82
C SER A 29 7.73 -0.85 -15.78
N SER A 30 8.51 -1.93 -15.72
CA SER A 30 9.76 -1.99 -14.94
C SER A 30 10.86 -1.04 -15.45
N MET A 31 10.68 -0.40 -16.62
CA MET A 31 11.58 0.65 -17.11
C MET A 31 11.18 2.05 -16.64
N PHE A 32 10.07 2.19 -15.93
CA PHE A 32 9.58 3.44 -15.35
C PHE A 32 9.48 3.26 -13.83
N GLN A 33 10.64 3.14 -13.19
CA GLN A 33 10.71 2.83 -11.76
C GLN A 33 10.72 4.11 -10.93
N ILE A 34 9.75 4.21 -10.03
CA ILE A 34 9.67 5.24 -9.00
C ILE A 34 10.35 4.67 -7.76
N THR A 35 11.40 5.34 -7.27
CA THR A 35 12.14 4.88 -6.08
C THR A 35 11.59 5.47 -4.80
N GLU A 36 11.06 6.68 -4.87
CA GLU A 36 10.47 7.41 -3.75
C GLU A 36 9.29 8.22 -4.30
N CYS A 37 8.23 8.38 -3.51
CA CYS A 37 7.10 9.21 -3.87
C CYS A 37 6.51 9.87 -2.63
N GLU A 38 6.26 11.17 -2.72
CA GLU A 38 5.63 11.96 -1.68
C GLU A 38 4.25 12.44 -2.17
N LEU A 39 3.19 11.96 -1.52
CA LEU A 39 1.81 12.39 -1.73
C LEU A 39 1.50 13.61 -0.86
N THR A 40 1.05 14.70 -1.47
CA THR A 40 0.45 15.84 -0.79
C THR A 40 -1.06 15.79 -0.94
N VAL A 41 -1.78 15.79 0.17
CA VAL A 41 -3.23 15.98 0.25
C VAL A 41 -3.51 17.35 0.84
N ARG A 42 -4.29 18.18 0.12
CA ARG A 42 -4.66 19.51 0.58
C ARG A 42 -5.96 19.95 -0.06
N ASP A 43 -6.88 20.48 0.74
CA ASP A 43 -8.13 21.09 0.28
C ASP A 43 -8.93 20.17 -0.67
N GLY A 44 -8.96 18.86 -0.38
CA GLY A 44 -9.68 17.87 -1.19
C GLY A 44 -9.02 17.54 -2.53
N ALA A 45 -7.75 17.88 -2.74
CA ALA A 45 -6.97 17.52 -3.91
C ALA A 45 -5.70 16.75 -3.52
N MET A 46 -5.25 15.87 -4.42
CA MET A 46 -4.00 15.13 -4.26
C MET A 46 -3.03 15.43 -5.39
N SER A 47 -1.75 15.57 -5.04
CA SER A 47 -0.64 15.61 -5.99
C SER A 47 0.54 14.85 -5.43
N ALA A 48 1.39 14.30 -6.28
CA ALA A 48 2.54 13.52 -5.84
C ALA A 48 3.82 13.95 -6.53
N VAL A 49 4.93 13.95 -5.79
CA VAL A 49 6.28 14.12 -6.34
C VAL A 49 6.94 12.76 -6.41
N MET A 50 7.08 12.24 -7.63
CA MET A 50 7.72 10.95 -7.91
C MET A 50 9.21 11.15 -8.21
N THR A 51 10.09 10.47 -7.49
CA THR A 51 11.53 10.40 -7.77
C THR A 51 11.83 9.16 -8.59
N MET A 52 12.48 9.34 -9.73
CA MET A 52 12.79 8.25 -10.67
C MET A 52 14.13 7.58 -10.36
N SER A 53 14.24 6.29 -10.68
CA SER A 53 15.52 5.56 -10.61
C SER A 53 16.55 6.03 -11.65
N GLY A 54 16.13 6.75 -12.69
CA GLY A 54 17.00 7.22 -13.76
C GLY A 54 16.54 8.51 -14.42
N THR A 55 17.44 9.10 -15.21
CA THR A 55 17.30 10.43 -15.81
C THR A 55 16.87 10.39 -17.28
N GLY A 56 16.38 9.24 -17.74
CA GLY A 56 16.09 8.97 -19.16
C GLY A 56 14.81 9.62 -19.71
N TYR A 57 13.93 10.12 -18.84
CA TYR A 57 12.67 10.75 -19.21
C TYR A 57 12.71 12.25 -18.90
N LEU A 58 12.16 13.06 -19.81
CA LEU A 58 12.22 14.52 -19.73
C LEU A 58 10.90 15.17 -19.33
N LYS A 59 9.78 14.58 -19.72
CA LYS A 59 8.46 15.12 -19.43
C LYS A 59 7.42 14.03 -19.40
N LEU A 60 6.37 14.25 -18.63
CA LEU A 60 5.19 13.41 -18.56
C LEU A 60 3.97 14.14 -19.13
N TYR A 61 2.99 13.36 -19.56
CA TYR A 61 1.64 13.81 -19.88
C TYR A 61 0.65 12.87 -19.19
N MET A 62 -0.34 13.42 -18.48
CA MET A 62 -1.34 12.62 -17.76
C MET A 62 -2.45 12.18 -18.71
N GLY A 63 -2.18 11.12 -19.47
CA GLY A 63 -3.03 10.57 -20.52
C GLY A 63 -2.22 9.69 -21.45
N THR A 64 -2.69 9.48 -22.68
CA THR A 64 -2.01 8.62 -23.66
C THR A 64 -0.94 9.36 -24.46
N GLY A 65 -0.02 8.62 -25.08
CA GLY A 65 1.06 9.18 -25.88
C GLY A 65 0.54 9.80 -27.17
N ALA A 66 -0.54 9.24 -27.72
CA ALA A 66 -1.24 9.78 -28.88
C ALA A 66 -1.89 11.15 -28.57
N ASP A 67 -2.38 11.36 -27.34
CA ASP A 67 -2.86 12.67 -26.89
C ASP A 67 -1.68 13.62 -26.66
N ALA A 68 -0.60 13.13 -26.05
CA ALA A 68 0.60 13.90 -25.78
C ALA A 68 1.26 14.45 -27.07
N GLU A 69 1.21 13.72 -28.20
CA GLU A 69 1.70 14.22 -29.50
C GLU A 69 0.93 15.44 -30.04
N ARG A 70 -0.31 15.64 -29.56
CA ARG A 70 -1.24 16.69 -30.00
C ARG A 70 -1.41 17.79 -28.96
N ALA A 71 -0.95 17.56 -27.73
CA ALA A 71 -1.09 18.48 -26.61
C ALA A 71 -0.07 19.64 -26.70
N PRO A 72 -0.43 20.84 -26.22
CA PRO A 72 0.51 21.95 -26.10
C PRO A 72 1.57 21.69 -25.02
N ASP A 73 2.73 22.33 -25.15
CA ASP A 73 3.83 22.17 -24.18
C ASP A 73 3.45 22.52 -22.73
N ALA A 74 2.46 23.39 -22.53
CA ALA A 74 1.95 23.79 -21.21
C ALA A 74 1.24 22.65 -20.45
N ASP A 75 0.78 21.61 -21.15
CA ASP A 75 0.11 20.46 -20.55
C ASP A 75 1.10 19.37 -20.12
N PHE A 76 2.40 19.56 -20.43
CA PHE A 76 3.44 18.63 -20.04
C PHE A 76 3.99 18.95 -18.65
N ILE A 77 4.29 17.89 -17.91
CA ILE A 77 4.94 17.96 -16.60
C ILE A 77 6.43 17.75 -16.84
N PRO A 78 7.27 18.79 -16.78
CA PRO A 78 8.70 18.65 -16.97
C PRO A 78 9.35 17.94 -15.79
N PHE A 79 10.51 17.34 -16.01
CA PHE A 79 11.33 16.88 -14.90
C PHE A 79 11.87 18.08 -14.11
N ALA A 80 11.98 17.91 -12.79
CA ALA A 80 12.85 18.70 -11.95
C ALA A 80 14.00 17.82 -11.45
N GLU A 81 15.13 18.43 -11.12
CA GLU A 81 16.26 17.72 -10.53
C GLU A 81 16.30 17.97 -9.02
N ASN A 82 16.39 16.92 -8.22
CA ASN A 82 16.54 17.05 -6.77
C ASN A 82 18.02 17.25 -6.37
N ALA A 83 18.29 17.40 -5.07
CA ALA A 83 19.65 17.63 -4.56
C ALA A 83 20.66 16.51 -4.91
N ASP A 84 20.18 15.30 -5.19
CA ASP A 84 21.00 14.14 -5.55
C ASP A 84 21.16 13.97 -7.08
N GLY A 85 20.66 14.92 -7.88
CA GLY A 85 20.70 14.82 -9.34
C GLY A 85 19.67 13.84 -9.92
N LYS A 86 18.70 13.35 -9.12
CA LYS A 86 17.64 12.47 -9.61
C LYS A 86 16.53 13.29 -10.26
N HIS A 87 15.93 12.74 -11.32
CA HIS A 87 14.75 13.33 -11.94
C HIS A 87 13.51 13.09 -11.08
N THR A 88 12.71 14.13 -10.93
CA THR A 88 11.45 14.13 -10.21
C THR A 88 10.32 14.69 -11.07
N PHE A 89 9.10 14.23 -10.84
CA PHE A 89 7.90 14.72 -11.53
C PHE A 89 6.79 14.98 -10.54
N LYS A 90 6.21 16.18 -10.58
CA LYS A 90 5.02 16.51 -9.79
C LYS A 90 3.76 16.24 -10.61
N VAL A 91 3.03 15.20 -10.26
CA VAL A 91 1.82 14.77 -10.98
C VAL A 91 0.56 15.02 -10.16
N PRO A 92 -0.58 15.38 -10.81
CA PRO A 92 -1.87 15.30 -10.14
C PRO A 92 -2.24 13.84 -9.88
N VAL A 93 -2.94 13.58 -8.77
CA VAL A 93 -3.43 12.24 -8.42
C VAL A 93 -4.95 12.35 -8.26
N GLU A 94 -5.70 11.70 -9.15
CA GLU A 94 -7.16 11.74 -9.09
C GLU A 94 -7.74 10.86 -7.98
N ALA A 95 -7.14 9.70 -7.75
CA ALA A 95 -7.52 8.74 -6.71
C ALA A 95 -6.35 7.78 -6.45
N LEU A 96 -6.27 7.25 -5.24
CA LEU A 96 -5.41 6.11 -4.93
C LEU A 96 -6.14 4.82 -5.32
N ASP A 97 -5.38 3.72 -5.45
CA ASP A 97 -5.86 2.40 -5.86
C ASP A 97 -6.65 2.42 -7.19
N LYS A 98 -6.33 3.39 -8.05
CA LYS A 98 -6.87 3.55 -9.40
C LYS A 98 -5.73 3.60 -10.41
N GLY A 99 -5.90 2.90 -11.53
CA GLY A 99 -5.01 3.03 -12.69
C GLY A 99 -5.15 4.41 -13.31
N ILE A 100 -4.05 5.17 -13.30
CA ILE A 100 -3.95 6.52 -13.88
C ILE A 100 -3.04 6.45 -15.10
N ASP A 101 -3.56 6.86 -16.25
CA ASP A 101 -2.78 6.94 -17.49
C ASP A 101 -1.73 8.05 -17.41
N CYS A 102 -0.52 7.71 -17.83
CA CYS A 102 0.62 8.62 -17.89
C CYS A 102 1.54 8.23 -19.04
N SER A 103 1.88 9.15 -19.92
CA SER A 103 2.88 8.92 -20.96
C SER A 103 4.18 9.63 -20.64
N ALA A 104 5.29 8.91 -20.77
CA ALA A 104 6.62 9.41 -20.46
C ALA A 104 7.46 9.61 -21.73
N PHE A 105 7.99 10.81 -21.94
CA PHE A 105 8.81 11.13 -23.10
C PHE A 105 10.27 10.72 -22.87
N SER A 106 10.78 9.78 -23.67
CA SER A 106 12.15 9.28 -23.56
C SER A 106 13.14 10.18 -24.28
N LYS A 107 14.17 10.67 -23.58
CA LYS A 107 15.29 11.44 -24.17
C LYS A 107 16.00 10.66 -25.27
N LYS A 108 16.26 9.37 -25.05
CA LYS A 108 17.06 8.54 -25.96
C LYS A 108 16.32 8.14 -27.22
N ARG A 109 15.01 7.93 -27.11
CA ARG A 109 14.18 7.39 -28.20
C ARG A 109 13.31 8.46 -28.85
N GLU A 110 13.27 9.66 -28.28
CA GLU A 110 12.50 10.81 -28.73
C GLU A 110 11.04 10.46 -29.02
N LYS A 111 10.44 9.66 -28.13
CA LYS A 111 9.06 9.21 -28.26
C LYS A 111 8.38 9.05 -26.90
N TRP A 112 7.06 9.12 -26.94
CA TRP A 112 6.19 8.83 -25.81
C TRP A 112 6.07 7.34 -25.55
N TYR A 113 5.91 7.01 -24.28
CA TYR A 113 5.65 5.67 -23.83
C TYR A 113 4.53 5.66 -22.80
N ASP A 114 3.45 4.96 -23.11
CA ASP A 114 2.30 4.87 -22.23
C ASP A 114 2.61 4.01 -21.00
N ARG A 115 2.18 4.51 -19.85
CA ARG A 115 2.28 3.90 -18.54
C ARG A 115 0.93 3.99 -17.87
N VAL A 116 0.72 3.07 -16.95
CA VAL A 116 -0.35 3.17 -15.95
C VAL A 116 0.35 3.25 -14.61
N LEU A 117 -0.04 4.22 -13.80
CA LEU A 117 0.42 4.42 -12.43
C LEU A 117 -0.70 4.03 -11.47
N VAL A 118 -0.35 3.36 -10.38
CA VAL A 118 -1.29 3.11 -9.26
C VAL A 118 -0.61 3.57 -7.98
N PHE A 119 -1.18 4.60 -7.36
CA PHE A 119 -0.75 5.09 -6.05
C PHE A 119 -1.44 4.23 -4.98
N ARG A 120 -0.66 3.59 -4.13
CA ARG A 120 -1.13 2.49 -3.28
C ARG A 120 -1.58 3.00 -1.91
N ALA A 121 -2.89 3.03 -1.67
CA ALA A 121 -3.43 3.52 -0.39
C ALA A 121 -3.05 2.61 0.78
N ASP A 122 -2.88 1.31 0.55
CA ASP A 122 -2.41 0.34 1.55
C ASP A 122 -0.96 0.58 2.03
N SER A 123 -0.21 1.47 1.37
CA SER A 123 1.12 1.90 1.82
C SER A 123 1.10 3.15 2.70
N LEU A 124 -0.07 3.79 2.85
CA LEU A 124 -0.23 4.93 3.75
C LEU A 124 -0.36 4.43 5.20
N PRO A 125 0.13 5.20 6.18
CA PRO A 125 -0.09 4.88 7.58
C PRO A 125 -1.58 5.07 7.93
N ALA A 126 -2.09 4.31 8.90
CA ALA A 126 -3.52 4.29 9.23
C ALA A 126 -4.04 5.68 9.65
N GLU A 127 -3.23 6.48 10.33
CA GLU A 127 -3.55 7.84 10.76
C GLU A 127 -3.70 8.83 9.60
N ALA A 128 -3.25 8.48 8.38
CA ALA A 128 -3.48 9.30 7.18
C ALA A 128 -4.96 9.33 6.78
N PHE A 129 -5.75 8.32 7.14
CA PHE A 129 -7.15 8.24 6.73
C PHE A 129 -8.04 9.12 7.61
N ALA A 130 -9.07 9.71 6.98
CA ALA A 130 -10.09 10.48 7.67
C ALA A 130 -10.91 9.59 8.64
N ASP A 131 -11.36 10.17 9.74
CA ASP A 131 -12.03 9.42 10.80
C ASP A 131 -13.28 8.70 10.26
N GLY A 132 -13.42 7.41 10.55
CA GLY A 132 -14.53 6.57 10.09
C GLY A 132 -14.42 6.07 8.64
N LYS A 133 -13.34 6.38 7.91
CA LYS A 133 -13.06 5.79 6.58
C LYS A 133 -12.33 4.45 6.66
N VAL A 134 -11.58 4.25 7.74
CA VAL A 134 -11.03 2.97 8.15
C VAL A 134 -11.68 2.63 9.49
N ALA A 135 -12.30 1.46 9.59
CA ALA A 135 -12.91 1.04 10.85
C ALA A 135 -11.78 0.73 11.83
N ALA A 136 -11.56 1.61 12.81
CA ALA A 136 -10.76 1.31 13.99
C ALA A 136 -11.61 0.53 15.00
N ALA A 137 -10.99 -0.19 15.93
CA ALA A 137 -11.71 -0.97 16.94
C ALA A 137 -12.71 -0.11 17.73
N GLU A 138 -12.34 1.13 18.04
CA GLU A 138 -13.17 2.11 18.75
C GLU A 138 -14.44 2.49 17.96
N SER A 139 -14.36 2.51 16.63
CA SER A 139 -15.50 2.81 15.76
C SER A 139 -16.54 1.68 15.77
N LEU A 140 -16.10 0.44 16.01
CA LEU A 140 -16.94 -0.75 16.09
C LEU A 140 -17.61 -0.89 17.46
N LYS A 141 -17.24 -0.07 18.45
CA LYS A 141 -17.77 -0.10 19.82
C LYS A 141 -17.71 -1.48 20.46
N LEU A 142 -16.63 -2.21 20.21
CA LEU A 142 -16.38 -3.49 20.84
C LEU A 142 -15.98 -3.26 22.31
N GLU A 143 -16.54 -4.05 23.21
CA GLU A 143 -16.10 -4.09 24.60
C GLU A 143 -14.81 -4.91 24.72
N ASP A 144 -14.04 -4.67 25.78
CA ASP A 144 -12.87 -5.47 26.08
C ASP A 144 -13.24 -6.96 26.21
N GLY A 145 -12.41 -7.82 25.63
CA GLY A 145 -12.63 -9.26 25.63
C GLY A 145 -12.03 -9.98 24.43
N SER A 146 -12.35 -11.27 24.36
CA SER A 146 -11.87 -12.17 23.32
C SER A 146 -12.94 -12.39 22.25
N TYR A 147 -12.50 -12.39 21.01
CA TYR A 147 -13.30 -12.46 19.79
C TYR A 147 -12.59 -13.35 18.76
N THR A 148 -13.28 -13.60 17.66
CA THR A 148 -12.73 -14.17 16.43
C THR A 148 -13.10 -13.27 15.26
N VAL A 149 -12.27 -13.23 14.22
CA VAL A 149 -12.48 -12.42 13.02
C VAL A 149 -11.93 -13.13 11.80
N ALA A 150 -12.65 -13.10 10.67
CA ALA A 150 -12.14 -13.61 9.42
C ALA A 150 -11.01 -12.71 8.89
N VAL A 151 -9.89 -13.33 8.53
CA VAL A 151 -8.72 -12.67 7.98
C VAL A 151 -8.46 -13.15 6.56
N ARG A 152 -8.17 -12.22 5.66
CA ARG A 152 -7.66 -12.50 4.31
C ARG A 152 -6.23 -12.00 4.18
N LEU A 153 -5.35 -12.87 3.69
CA LEU A 153 -3.98 -12.52 3.33
C LEU A 153 -3.89 -12.29 1.81
N GLU A 154 -3.26 -11.20 1.40
CA GLU A 154 -2.89 -10.94 0.00
C GLU A 154 -1.40 -10.55 -0.08
N GLY A 155 -0.79 -10.72 -1.25
CA GLY A 155 0.62 -10.40 -1.49
C GLY A 155 1.55 -11.62 -1.49
N GLY A 156 2.85 -11.35 -1.37
CA GLY A 156 3.91 -12.35 -1.57
C GLY A 156 3.79 -13.10 -2.92
N SER A 157 4.09 -14.39 -2.91
CA SER A 157 3.97 -15.26 -4.09
C SER A 157 2.57 -15.84 -4.32
N GLY A 158 1.60 -15.50 -3.46
CA GLY A 158 0.26 -16.12 -3.43
C GLY A 158 0.22 -17.56 -2.89
N ARG A 159 1.35 -18.10 -2.40
CA ARG A 159 1.44 -19.45 -1.83
C ARG A 159 1.22 -19.50 -0.32
N ALA A 160 1.47 -18.38 0.36
CA ALA A 160 1.29 -18.29 1.80
C ALA A 160 -0.19 -18.11 2.14
N SER A 161 -0.58 -18.57 3.32
CA SER A 161 -1.91 -18.35 3.88
C SER A 161 -1.80 -18.22 5.40
N VAL A 162 -2.85 -17.68 6.00
CA VAL A 162 -3.02 -17.61 7.46
C VAL A 162 -4.29 -18.36 7.86
N GLU A 163 -4.32 -18.91 9.06
CA GLU A 163 -5.53 -19.51 9.61
C GLU A 163 -6.62 -18.45 9.81
N THR A 164 -7.87 -18.84 9.54
CA THR A 164 -9.02 -17.95 9.60
C THR A 164 -10.26 -18.74 10.01
N PRO A 165 -11.09 -18.24 10.95
CA PRO A 165 -10.97 -16.96 11.64
C PRO A 165 -9.79 -16.90 12.64
N ALA A 166 -9.16 -15.74 12.76
CA ALA A 166 -8.10 -15.46 13.72
C ALA A 166 -8.68 -15.09 15.08
N ALA A 167 -7.95 -15.37 16.16
CA ALA A 167 -8.26 -14.84 17.48
C ALA A 167 -8.05 -13.32 17.49
N LEU A 168 -9.00 -12.59 18.07
CA LEU A 168 -9.01 -11.14 18.18
C LEU A 168 -9.22 -10.76 19.64
N ARG A 169 -8.40 -9.88 20.18
CA ARG A 169 -8.47 -9.39 21.56
C ARG A 169 -8.69 -7.89 21.55
N ILE A 170 -9.68 -7.43 22.30
CA ILE A 170 -9.94 -6.01 22.54
C ILE A 170 -9.51 -5.69 23.98
N GLU A 171 -8.65 -4.69 24.14
CA GLU A 171 -8.17 -4.21 25.44
C GLU A 171 -7.93 -2.70 25.37
N ASP A 172 -8.52 -1.94 26.29
CA ASP A 172 -8.42 -0.48 26.35
C ASP A 172 -8.77 0.20 25.01
N GLY A 173 -9.78 -0.33 24.31
CA GLY A 173 -10.22 0.15 23.00
C GLY A 173 -9.31 -0.23 21.83
N LYS A 174 -8.19 -0.92 22.06
CA LYS A 174 -7.26 -1.38 21.02
C LYS A 174 -7.55 -2.82 20.64
N ALA A 175 -7.36 -3.14 19.35
CA ALA A 175 -7.50 -4.50 18.84
C ALA A 175 -6.13 -5.16 18.58
N PHE A 176 -6.01 -6.43 18.92
CA PHE A 176 -4.86 -7.28 18.67
C PHE A 176 -5.31 -8.60 18.07
N ALA A 177 -4.68 -9.06 16.99
CA ALA A 177 -5.01 -10.33 16.35
C ALA A 177 -3.84 -11.30 16.40
N THR A 178 -4.14 -12.58 16.69
CA THR A 178 -3.17 -13.67 16.59
C THR A 178 -3.19 -14.25 15.18
N ILE A 179 -2.13 -14.00 14.42
CA ILE A 179 -1.96 -14.47 13.05
C ILE A 179 -1.14 -15.75 13.07
N ILE A 180 -1.77 -16.86 12.70
CA ILE A 180 -1.12 -18.18 12.56
C ILE A 180 -0.88 -18.42 11.07
N TRP A 181 0.38 -18.54 10.67
CA TRP A 181 0.74 -18.82 9.28
C TRP A 181 0.51 -20.30 8.92
N SER A 182 0.43 -20.62 7.64
CA SER A 182 0.39 -22.02 7.18
C SER A 182 1.74 -22.76 7.22
N SER A 183 2.78 -22.12 7.77
CA SER A 183 4.12 -22.67 7.90
C SER A 183 4.78 -22.23 9.21
N SER A 184 5.67 -23.06 9.73
CA SER A 184 6.57 -22.76 10.86
C SER A 184 7.80 -21.92 10.49
N ASN A 185 7.94 -21.54 9.23
CA ASN A 185 9.19 -20.94 8.71
C ASN A 185 9.11 -19.41 8.61
N TYR A 186 8.51 -18.77 9.61
CA TYR A 186 8.53 -17.33 9.80
C TYR A 186 9.12 -16.98 11.17
N ASP A 187 10.06 -16.04 11.21
CA ASP A 187 10.79 -15.66 12.42
C ASP A 187 10.16 -14.45 13.13
N TYR A 188 9.78 -13.42 12.37
CA TYR A 188 9.12 -12.24 12.90
C TYR A 188 8.17 -11.60 11.88
N MET A 189 7.25 -10.78 12.39
CA MET A 189 6.44 -9.85 11.60
C MET A 189 6.82 -8.41 11.89
N LYS A 190 6.53 -7.49 10.95
CA LYS A 190 6.52 -6.05 11.19
C LYS A 190 5.20 -5.42 10.81
N VAL A 191 4.71 -4.53 11.66
CA VAL A 191 3.52 -3.70 11.43
C VAL A 191 3.88 -2.26 11.75
N GLY A 192 3.68 -1.33 10.81
CA GLY A 192 4.08 0.08 11.00
C GLY A 192 5.58 0.28 11.29
N GLY A 193 6.43 -0.67 10.88
CA GLY A 193 7.88 -0.67 11.15
C GLY A 193 8.29 -1.26 12.51
N GLU A 194 7.35 -1.53 13.41
CA GLU A 194 7.61 -2.22 14.68
C GLU A 194 7.70 -3.73 14.46
N LYS A 195 8.66 -4.40 15.10
CA LYS A 195 8.89 -5.84 14.99
C LYS A 195 8.15 -6.61 16.09
N PHE A 196 7.48 -7.70 15.70
CA PHE A 196 6.75 -8.63 16.56
C PHE A 196 7.35 -10.02 16.44
N ASP A 197 7.76 -10.59 17.56
CA ASP A 197 8.35 -11.93 17.66
C ASP A 197 7.27 -13.02 17.80
N LEU A 198 7.66 -14.28 17.63
CA LEU A 198 6.80 -15.44 17.79
C LEU A 198 6.16 -15.50 19.18
N VAL A 199 4.86 -15.82 19.24
CA VAL A 199 4.14 -16.06 20.50
C VAL A 199 4.06 -17.55 20.87
N ASN A 200 4.57 -18.44 20.02
CA ASN A 200 4.57 -19.88 20.19
C ASN A 200 5.95 -20.50 19.94
N THR A 201 6.19 -21.69 20.52
CA THR A 201 7.43 -22.47 20.32
C THR A 201 7.24 -23.76 19.53
N GLU A 202 5.99 -24.16 19.27
CA GLU A 202 5.63 -25.39 18.56
C GLU A 202 4.50 -25.11 17.56
N GLY A 203 4.45 -25.89 16.47
CA GLY A 203 3.47 -25.72 15.40
C GLY A 203 3.87 -24.67 14.38
N ASN A 204 2.88 -24.11 13.68
CA ASN A 204 3.13 -23.06 12.69
C ASN A 204 3.42 -21.72 13.37
N SER A 205 4.17 -20.85 12.68
CA SER A 205 4.57 -19.55 13.21
C SER A 205 3.33 -18.70 13.53
N SER A 206 3.25 -18.21 14.78
CA SER A 206 2.15 -17.41 15.27
C SER A 206 2.65 -16.08 15.85
N PHE A 207 1.94 -15.00 15.56
CA PHE A 207 2.29 -13.65 16.01
C PHE A 207 1.06 -12.92 16.53
N GLU A 208 1.16 -12.20 17.65
CA GLU A 208 0.13 -11.25 18.07
C GLU A 208 0.52 -9.86 17.54
N ILE A 209 -0.33 -9.25 16.72
CA ILE A 209 -0.09 -7.94 16.10
C ILE A 209 -1.24 -6.98 16.38
N PRO A 210 -0.99 -5.65 16.45
CA PRO A 210 -2.07 -4.68 16.53
C PRO A 210 -2.88 -4.67 15.23
N VAL A 211 -4.21 -4.53 15.36
CA VAL A 211 -5.13 -4.31 14.25
C VAL A 211 -5.49 -2.83 14.21
N SER A 212 -4.83 -2.07 13.36
CA SER A 212 -5.08 -0.64 13.19
C SER A 212 -6.27 -0.34 12.27
N ALA A 213 -6.77 -1.35 11.55
CA ALA A 213 -7.75 -1.19 10.48
C ALA A 213 -8.55 -2.47 10.23
N PHE A 214 -9.87 -2.35 10.24
CA PHE A 214 -10.81 -3.35 9.75
C PHE A 214 -11.33 -2.98 8.35
N ASP A 215 -11.76 -3.98 7.59
CA ASP A 215 -12.31 -3.88 6.23
C ASP A 215 -11.38 -3.18 5.22
N TRP A 216 -10.09 -3.09 5.57
CA TRP A 216 -9.07 -2.40 4.81
C TRP A 216 -7.79 -3.24 4.73
N LYS A 217 -6.99 -2.99 3.70
CA LYS A 217 -5.69 -3.66 3.51
C LYS A 217 -4.66 -3.07 4.46
N MET A 218 -4.36 -3.79 5.53
CA MET A 218 -3.29 -3.45 6.47
C MET A 218 -1.97 -4.06 5.99
N GLN A 219 -0.99 -3.22 5.64
CA GLN A 219 0.33 -3.71 5.22
C GLN A 219 1.09 -4.31 6.41
N VAL A 220 1.67 -5.48 6.16
CA VAL A 220 2.55 -6.19 7.09
C VAL A 220 3.76 -6.75 6.34
N ILE A 221 4.87 -6.91 7.05
CA ILE A 221 6.05 -7.62 6.55
C ILE A 221 6.19 -8.89 7.37
N ALA A 222 6.50 -10.02 6.73
CA ALA A 222 6.85 -11.24 7.41
C ALA A 222 8.19 -11.76 6.90
N ASP A 223 9.11 -12.04 7.82
CA ASP A 223 10.41 -12.61 7.51
C ASP A 223 10.31 -14.13 7.42
N THR A 224 10.58 -14.67 6.23
CA THR A 224 10.60 -16.12 6.01
C THR A 224 12.03 -16.65 6.01
N ILE A 225 12.21 -17.74 6.77
CA ILE A 225 13.46 -18.51 6.87
C ILE A 225 13.37 -19.83 6.10
N ALA A 226 12.33 -20.01 5.28
CA ALA A 226 12.13 -21.22 4.49
C ALA A 226 13.15 -21.39 3.34
N MET A 227 13.84 -20.30 2.98
CA MET A 227 14.83 -20.25 1.91
C MET A 227 16.26 -20.35 2.46
N SER A 228 17.27 -20.33 1.59
CA SER A 228 18.67 -20.41 2.03
C SER A 228 19.12 -19.20 2.84
N GLU A 229 18.46 -18.06 2.66
CA GLU A 229 18.65 -16.82 3.42
C GLU A 229 17.28 -16.28 3.87
N PRO A 230 17.21 -15.58 5.02
CA PRO A 230 16.00 -14.90 5.45
C PRO A 230 15.56 -13.83 4.45
N HIS A 231 14.25 -13.74 4.22
CA HIS A 231 13.66 -12.74 3.34
C HIS A 231 12.44 -12.08 3.96
N GLU A 232 12.48 -10.76 4.06
CA GLU A 232 11.30 -9.94 4.34
C GLU A 232 10.38 -9.90 3.12
N VAL A 233 9.15 -10.37 3.29
CA VAL A 233 8.14 -10.36 2.24
C VAL A 233 6.97 -9.48 2.69
N GLU A 234 6.54 -8.59 1.79
CA GLU A 234 5.40 -7.72 2.01
C GLU A 234 4.08 -8.44 1.72
N TYR A 235 3.14 -8.27 2.63
CA TYR A 235 1.77 -8.76 2.54
C TYR A 235 0.78 -7.67 2.95
N THR A 236 -0.50 -7.94 2.71
CA THR A 236 -1.60 -7.18 3.31
C THR A 236 -2.56 -8.14 4.00
N LEU A 237 -3.11 -7.72 5.13
CA LEU A 237 -4.14 -8.41 5.87
C LEU A 237 -5.43 -7.59 5.84
N VAL A 238 -6.56 -8.23 5.57
CA VAL A 238 -7.89 -7.61 5.68
C VAL A 238 -8.67 -8.35 6.77
N PHE A 239 -9.11 -7.61 7.78
CA PHE A 239 -9.94 -8.13 8.88
C PHE A 239 -11.40 -7.76 8.63
N ASP A 240 -12.25 -8.75 8.35
CA ASP A 240 -13.66 -8.52 8.02
C ASP A 240 -14.49 -8.26 9.28
N SER A 241 -14.84 -6.99 9.51
CA SER A 241 -15.54 -6.57 10.73
C SER A 241 -16.92 -7.22 10.88
N THR A 242 -17.56 -7.61 9.78
CA THR A 242 -18.89 -8.23 9.78
C THR A 242 -18.89 -9.66 10.32
N THR A 243 -17.70 -10.26 10.41
CA THR A 243 -17.51 -11.63 10.91
C THR A 243 -17.12 -11.70 12.37
N ILE A 244 -16.95 -10.55 13.04
CA ILE A 244 -16.52 -10.49 14.44
C ILE A 244 -17.55 -11.20 15.33
N LYS A 245 -17.07 -12.19 16.10
CA LYS A 245 -17.87 -12.94 17.06
C LYS A 245 -17.12 -13.06 18.37
N ARG A 246 -17.81 -12.85 19.49
CA ARG A 246 -17.23 -13.06 20.82
C ARG A 246 -16.81 -14.53 20.95
N ALA A 247 -15.59 -14.75 21.43
CA ALA A 247 -15.10 -16.08 21.75
C ALA A 247 -15.80 -16.56 23.04
N GLU A 248 -16.20 -17.83 23.07
CA GLU A 248 -16.76 -18.48 24.26
C GLU A 248 -15.69 -18.81 25.30
#